data_AF-A0A2P2JRF8-F1
#
_entry.id   AF-A0A2P2JRF8-F1
#
_cell.length_a   1.000
_cell.length_b   1.000
_cell.length_c   1.000
_cell.angle_alpha   90.00
_cell.angle_beta   90.00
_cell.angle_gamma   90.00
#
_symmetry.space_group_name_H-M   'P 1'
#
loop_
_entity.id
_entity.type
_entity.pdbx_description
1 polymer ?
#
loop_
_entity_poly.entity_id
_entity_poly.type
_entity_poly.pdbx_seq_one_letter_code
_entity_poly.pdbx_strand_id
1 'polypeptide(L)'
;MNFIFKAASQCQHLPQAVKSIRARLKSLGAEVSPSVLEFLCKTVNSWGDVAETILKDIDCDDNFADDCSTLPAGLFLFGENGPTTERFHVVNEQAFGATCYFSDIYILLEMLSIPCLAVEASQTFERAVARGAIVAQSVAMVLERRLAQRLNFSARFGAENIQRPDVVIEGEVSEQLRIQQDDFTVVLGLAETLAPTSNLCVKGFVKMLYMMLFKWYADESYRGRMLKRLVDRATSTTDNSRDVDLYLDILVSLVCEEQEIVKAVLSMMREVAELANVDRAALWHQLCASEDEIIRVREERKVEISNTVREKAILSQKLSESEANINRLKSELRAEADRFAWEKKELSEQIQEAENQLEWLRSERDDEITKLTAEKKVLQDRLHDAETQVSQLKSRKRDELKRVLKEKNALAERLKGAEAARKRFDEELKRYATENVTREEIRHSLEDEVRRLTKTVGQTEGEKREKEEQVARCEAYIDGMESKLQACQHYIHTLEASLQEEMSRHAPLYGAGLETLSMKELETISRIHEEGLRQIHALKQRNGSPAASPLVSPHTLPHNHGLYPAAAPSAMAVGLPPSLVPNGVGIHSNGHVNGAVGPWFNHT
;
A
#
# COMPACT_ATOMS: atom_id res chain seq x y z
N MET A 1 -119.79 -14.80 -56.74
CA MET A 1 -118.67 -14.34 -55.90
C MET A 1 -117.34 -14.94 -56.36
N ASN A 2 -117.07 -16.25 -56.18
CA ASN A 2 -115.80 -16.91 -56.60
C ASN A 2 -115.16 -16.36 -57.89
N PHE A 3 -115.85 -16.49 -59.04
CA PHE A 3 -115.37 -16.00 -60.33
C PHE A 3 -115.01 -14.50 -60.35
N ILE A 4 -115.78 -13.67 -59.64
CA ILE A 4 -115.59 -12.22 -59.56
C ILE A 4 -114.29 -11.92 -58.80
N PHE A 5 -114.08 -12.53 -57.62
CA PHE A 5 -112.83 -12.37 -56.87
C PHE A 5 -111.62 -12.91 -57.65
N LYS A 6 -111.77 -14.05 -58.34
CA LYS A 6 -110.69 -14.62 -59.16
C LYS A 6 -110.28 -13.70 -60.31
N ALA A 7 -111.24 -13.19 -61.07
CA ALA A 7 -110.98 -12.25 -62.16
C ALA A 7 -110.45 -10.90 -61.65
N ALA A 8 -110.99 -10.39 -60.54
CA ALA A 8 -110.57 -9.13 -59.95
C ALA A 8 -109.14 -9.18 -59.36
N SER A 9 -108.75 -10.31 -58.76
CA SER A 9 -107.37 -10.57 -58.34
C SER A 9 -106.43 -10.57 -59.56
N GLN A 10 -106.77 -11.33 -60.61
CA GLN A 10 -105.97 -11.39 -61.85
C GLN A 10 -105.84 -10.03 -62.57
N CYS A 11 -106.84 -9.16 -62.46
CA CYS A 11 -106.85 -7.82 -63.05
C CYS A 11 -106.48 -6.68 -62.09
N GLN A 12 -105.94 -6.97 -60.90
CA GLN A 12 -105.55 -5.98 -59.86
C GLN A 12 -106.70 -5.03 -59.40
N HIS A 13 -107.96 -5.44 -59.58
CA HIS A 13 -109.18 -4.72 -59.21
C HIS A 13 -109.91 -5.35 -58.01
N LEU A 14 -109.19 -6.11 -57.18
CA LEU A 14 -109.76 -6.79 -56.02
C LEU A 14 -110.47 -5.85 -55.02
N PRO A 15 -109.95 -4.64 -54.68
CA PRO A 15 -110.67 -3.69 -53.82
C PRO A 15 -112.03 -3.27 -54.37
N GLN A 16 -112.13 -2.98 -55.67
CA GLN A 16 -113.37 -2.58 -56.32
C GLN A 16 -114.40 -3.73 -56.33
N ALA A 17 -113.94 -4.96 -56.54
CA ALA A 17 -114.79 -6.16 -56.48
C ALA A 17 -115.28 -6.47 -55.06
N VAL A 18 -114.42 -6.34 -54.06
CA VAL A 18 -114.79 -6.45 -52.63
C VAL A 18 -115.83 -5.42 -52.26
N LYS A 19 -115.58 -4.13 -52.54
CA LYS A 19 -116.51 -3.03 -52.24
C LYS A 19 -117.88 -3.24 -52.88
N SER A 20 -117.90 -3.66 -54.15
CA SER A 20 -119.15 -3.93 -54.90
C SER A 20 -119.94 -5.13 -54.33
N ILE A 21 -119.25 -6.21 -53.96
CA ILE A 21 -119.89 -7.40 -53.35
C ILE A 21 -120.41 -7.06 -51.94
N ARG A 22 -119.62 -6.33 -51.14
CA ARG A 22 -120.00 -5.92 -49.79
C ARG A 22 -121.17 -4.94 -49.79
N ALA A 23 -121.18 -3.94 -50.67
CA ALA A 23 -122.33 -3.05 -50.83
C ALA A 23 -123.62 -3.82 -51.16
N ARG A 24 -123.54 -4.87 -52.00
CA ARG A 24 -124.70 -5.73 -52.26
C ARG A 24 -125.11 -6.56 -51.04
N LEU A 25 -124.16 -7.09 -50.27
CA LEU A 25 -124.44 -7.82 -49.03
C LEU A 25 -125.14 -6.94 -47.99
N LYS A 26 -124.64 -5.71 -47.78
CA LYS A 26 -125.29 -4.71 -46.91
C LYS A 26 -126.72 -4.39 -47.31
N SER A 27 -126.98 -4.21 -48.61
CA SER A 27 -128.34 -3.96 -49.13
C SER A 27 -129.32 -5.12 -48.93
N LEU A 28 -128.84 -6.29 -48.48
CA LEU A 28 -129.65 -7.45 -48.08
C LEU A 28 -129.65 -7.65 -46.56
N GLY A 29 -128.70 -7.07 -45.82
CA GLY A 29 -128.60 -7.12 -44.36
C GLY A 29 -128.81 -8.53 -43.78
N ALA A 30 -129.84 -8.68 -42.94
CA ALA A 30 -130.21 -9.96 -42.33
C ALA A 30 -130.89 -10.95 -43.32
N GLU A 31 -131.19 -10.59 -44.56
CA GLU A 31 -131.75 -11.51 -45.56
C GLU A 31 -130.67 -12.32 -46.33
N VAL A 32 -129.38 -12.04 -46.12
CA VAL A 32 -128.29 -12.76 -46.79
C VAL A 32 -128.36 -14.27 -46.50
N SER A 33 -128.55 -15.06 -47.57
CA SER A 33 -128.71 -16.51 -47.51
C SER A 33 -127.56 -17.23 -46.80
N PRO A 34 -127.82 -18.24 -45.95
CA PRO A 34 -126.77 -18.99 -45.24
C PRO A 34 -125.67 -19.54 -46.16
N SER A 35 -126.02 -20.05 -47.34
CA SER A 35 -125.03 -20.59 -48.30
C SER A 35 -124.11 -19.51 -48.90
N VAL A 36 -124.52 -18.24 -48.89
CA VAL A 36 -123.67 -17.11 -49.29
C VAL A 36 -122.68 -16.78 -48.17
N LEU A 37 -123.13 -16.78 -46.91
CA LEU A 37 -122.27 -16.59 -45.73
C LEU A 37 -121.24 -17.72 -45.60
N GLU A 38 -121.67 -18.98 -45.75
CA GLU A 38 -120.79 -20.16 -45.75
C GLU A 38 -119.74 -20.09 -46.87
N PHE A 39 -120.13 -19.65 -48.07
CA PHE A 39 -119.19 -19.44 -49.18
C PHE A 39 -118.18 -18.31 -48.86
N LEU A 40 -118.62 -17.22 -48.23
CA LEU A 40 -117.75 -16.13 -47.81
C LEU A 40 -116.75 -16.60 -46.74
N CYS A 41 -117.19 -17.31 -45.70
CA CYS A 41 -116.31 -17.89 -44.69
C CYS A 41 -115.25 -18.79 -45.32
N LYS A 42 -115.63 -19.69 -46.24
CA LYS A 42 -114.69 -20.54 -46.99
C LYS A 42 -113.72 -19.74 -47.85
N THR A 43 -114.15 -18.61 -48.42
CA THR A 43 -113.29 -17.70 -49.19
C THR A 43 -112.26 -17.02 -48.29
N VAL A 44 -112.68 -16.46 -47.15
CA VAL A 44 -111.80 -15.77 -46.19
C VAL A 44 -110.77 -16.72 -45.57
N ASN A 45 -111.18 -17.95 -45.24
CA ASN A 45 -110.27 -19.00 -44.75
C ASN A 45 -109.25 -19.51 -45.80
N SER A 46 -109.46 -19.26 -47.10
CA SER A 46 -108.59 -19.79 -48.18
C SER A 46 -107.88 -18.73 -49.03
N TRP A 47 -108.25 -17.45 -48.90
CA TRP A 47 -107.64 -16.33 -49.63
C TRP A 47 -107.39 -15.12 -48.71
N GLY A 48 -106.16 -15.04 -48.18
CA GLY A 48 -105.68 -13.94 -47.35
C GLY A 48 -105.84 -12.56 -48.02
N ASP A 49 -105.45 -12.42 -49.29
CA ASP A 49 -105.59 -11.15 -50.05
C ASP A 49 -107.03 -10.62 -50.06
N VAL A 50 -108.01 -11.53 -50.16
CA VAL A 50 -109.44 -11.19 -50.16
C VAL A 50 -109.90 -10.83 -48.74
N ALA A 51 -109.42 -11.55 -47.73
CA ALA A 51 -109.69 -11.27 -46.33
C ALA A 51 -109.14 -9.90 -45.89
N GLU A 52 -107.89 -9.60 -46.19
CA GLU A 52 -107.23 -8.32 -45.90
C GLU A 52 -107.91 -7.16 -46.65
N THR A 53 -108.32 -7.38 -47.91
CA THR A 53 -109.07 -6.38 -48.68
C THR A 53 -110.47 -6.13 -48.10
N ILE A 54 -111.14 -7.17 -47.58
CA ILE A 54 -112.43 -7.01 -46.87
C ILE A 54 -112.23 -6.22 -45.58
N LEU A 55 -111.20 -6.51 -44.78
CA LEU A 55 -110.90 -5.76 -43.55
C LEU A 55 -110.64 -4.27 -43.84
N LYS A 56 -109.84 -3.97 -44.88
CA LYS A 56 -109.57 -2.59 -45.32
C LYS A 56 -110.82 -1.87 -45.82
N ASP A 57 -111.68 -2.53 -46.59
CA ASP A 57 -112.94 -1.91 -47.05
C ASP A 57 -113.93 -1.70 -45.89
N ILE A 58 -113.97 -2.59 -44.90
CA ILE A 58 -114.75 -2.40 -43.66
C ILE A 58 -114.22 -1.20 -42.86
N ASP A 59 -112.90 -1.03 -42.77
CA ASP A 59 -112.28 0.07 -42.06
C ASP A 59 -112.43 1.45 -42.76
N CYS A 60 -112.51 1.48 -44.10
CA CYS A 60 -112.70 2.72 -44.88
C CYS A 60 -114.17 3.04 -45.19
N ASP A 61 -115.11 2.58 -44.36
CA ASP A 61 -116.56 2.63 -44.62
C ASP A 61 -117.29 3.75 -43.84
N ASP A 62 -117.04 4.99 -44.21
CA ASP A 62 -117.66 6.16 -43.55
C ASP A 62 -119.06 6.52 -44.11
N ASN A 63 -119.76 5.54 -44.73
CA ASN A 63 -121.06 5.71 -45.40
C ASN A 63 -122.24 6.06 -44.46
N PHE A 64 -121.99 6.27 -43.17
CA PHE A 64 -122.99 6.76 -42.20
C PHE A 64 -123.03 8.29 -42.05
N ALA A 65 -122.16 9.02 -42.76
CA ALA A 65 -122.00 10.47 -42.59
C ALA A 65 -122.99 11.35 -43.37
N ASP A 66 -123.61 10.86 -44.45
CA ASP A 66 -124.21 11.72 -45.49
C ASP A 66 -125.76 11.75 -45.53
N ASP A 67 -126.43 10.68 -45.08
CA ASP A 67 -127.89 10.46 -45.28
C ASP A 67 -128.74 10.48 -43.98
N CYS A 68 -128.20 10.85 -42.81
CA CYS A 68 -128.98 10.95 -41.56
C CYS A 68 -128.73 12.27 -40.82
N SER A 69 -129.73 13.17 -40.86
CA SER A 69 -129.62 14.51 -40.29
C SER A 69 -129.72 14.53 -38.76
N THR A 70 -128.61 14.85 -38.10
CA THR A 70 -128.54 15.48 -36.77
C THR A 70 -129.46 14.92 -35.67
N LEU A 71 -129.02 13.86 -34.99
CA LEU A 71 -129.36 13.61 -33.59
C LEU A 71 -128.08 13.44 -32.76
N PRO A 72 -128.01 13.96 -31.52
CA PRO A 72 -126.84 13.80 -30.67
C PRO A 72 -126.70 12.33 -30.23
N ALA A 73 -125.46 11.87 -30.07
CA ALA A 73 -125.16 10.55 -29.51
C ALA A 73 -125.56 10.49 -28.03
N GLY A 74 -126.83 10.13 -27.78
CA GLY A 74 -127.37 10.00 -26.44
C GLY A 74 -126.66 8.91 -25.65
N LEU A 75 -126.18 9.24 -24.45
CA LEU A 75 -125.71 8.25 -23.49
C LEU A 75 -126.88 7.32 -23.14
N PHE A 76 -126.81 6.06 -23.55
CA PHE A 76 -127.63 4.99 -22.99
C PHE A 76 -127.13 4.63 -21.58
N LEU A 77 -127.32 5.57 -20.64
CA LEU A 77 -127.31 5.28 -19.21
C LEU A 77 -128.59 4.50 -18.90
N PHE A 78 -128.49 3.17 -18.96
CA PHE A 78 -129.55 2.29 -18.44
C PHE A 78 -129.55 2.39 -16.92
N GLY A 79 -130.48 3.21 -16.39
CA GLY A 79 -130.62 3.47 -14.97
C GLY A 79 -131.99 4.10 -14.66
N GLU A 80 -132.76 3.39 -13.83
CA GLU A 80 -134.08 3.76 -13.30
C GLU A 80 -135.29 3.61 -14.26
N ASN A 81 -136.47 3.36 -13.66
CA ASN A 81 -137.62 2.75 -14.32
C ASN A 81 -138.70 3.77 -14.72
N GLY A 82 -139.24 3.66 -15.94
CA GLY A 82 -140.38 4.46 -16.41
C GLY A 82 -141.26 3.71 -17.43
N PRO A 83 -142.59 3.94 -17.48
CA PRO A 83 -143.51 3.15 -18.30
C PRO A 83 -143.54 3.57 -19.78
N THR A 84 -143.93 2.62 -20.63
CA THR A 84 -144.03 2.73 -22.10
C THR A 84 -145.06 3.75 -22.60
N THR A 85 -144.70 4.55 -23.62
CA THR A 85 -145.56 5.07 -24.72
C THR A 85 -144.64 5.48 -25.90
N GLU A 86 -145.21 5.77 -27.09
CA GLU A 86 -144.51 6.24 -28.32
C GLU A 86 -143.51 5.25 -29.00
N ARG A 87 -144.02 4.11 -29.50
CA ARG A 87 -143.19 3.06 -30.16
C ARG A 87 -143.37 2.94 -31.69
N PHE A 88 -143.90 3.97 -32.38
CA PHE A 88 -144.50 3.78 -33.72
C PHE A 88 -143.89 4.55 -34.91
N HIS A 89 -142.73 5.20 -34.78
CA HIS A 89 -142.02 5.75 -35.96
C HIS A 89 -140.49 5.57 -35.96
N VAL A 90 -139.82 5.73 -34.81
CA VAL A 90 -138.34 5.63 -34.70
C VAL A 90 -137.80 4.20 -34.92
N VAL A 91 -138.64 3.17 -34.70
CA VAL A 91 -138.22 1.76 -34.71
C VAL A 91 -137.69 1.29 -36.06
N ASN A 92 -138.15 1.87 -37.17
CA ASN A 92 -137.89 1.34 -38.51
C ASN A 92 -136.46 1.66 -39.02
N GLU A 93 -136.01 2.90 -38.85
CA GLU A 93 -134.66 3.33 -39.25
C GLU A 93 -133.58 2.68 -38.37
N GLN A 94 -133.83 2.57 -37.06
CA GLN A 94 -132.88 1.96 -36.13
C GLN A 94 -132.75 0.44 -36.35
N ALA A 95 -133.83 -0.24 -36.79
CA ALA A 95 -133.77 -1.64 -37.23
C ALA A 95 -133.03 -1.80 -38.57
N PHE A 96 -133.16 -0.85 -39.50
CA PHE A 96 -132.44 -0.86 -40.78
C PHE A 96 -130.94 -0.65 -40.59
N GLY A 97 -130.55 0.34 -39.78
CA GLY A 97 -129.15 0.56 -39.41
C GLY A 97 -128.52 -0.67 -38.72
N ALA A 98 -129.24 -1.28 -37.77
CA ALA A 98 -128.78 -2.47 -37.07
C ALA A 98 -128.62 -3.72 -37.95
N THR A 99 -129.30 -3.79 -39.10
CA THR A 99 -129.23 -4.93 -40.05
C THR A 99 -128.27 -4.71 -41.21
N CYS A 100 -127.97 -3.46 -41.59
CA CYS A 100 -127.05 -3.12 -42.68
C CYS A 100 -125.66 -3.79 -42.51
N TYR A 101 -125.11 -3.78 -41.30
CA TYR A 101 -123.80 -4.37 -40.99
C TYR A 101 -123.81 -5.88 -40.69
N PHE A 102 -124.95 -6.57 -40.86
CA PHE A 102 -125.09 -7.99 -40.53
C PHE A 102 -124.00 -8.88 -41.17
N SER A 103 -123.73 -8.71 -42.47
CA SER A 103 -122.71 -9.49 -43.20
C SER A 103 -121.28 -9.18 -42.77
N ASP A 104 -121.02 -7.92 -42.42
CA ASP A 104 -119.68 -7.47 -42.01
C ASP A 104 -119.35 -8.01 -40.61
N ILE A 105 -120.31 -7.91 -39.68
CA ILE A 105 -120.17 -8.50 -38.34
C ILE A 105 -120.05 -10.03 -38.42
N TYR A 106 -120.84 -10.69 -39.29
CA TYR A 106 -120.76 -12.15 -39.48
C TYR A 106 -119.37 -12.58 -39.99
N ILE A 107 -118.75 -11.83 -40.90
CA ILE A 107 -117.43 -12.17 -41.44
C ILE A 107 -116.28 -11.74 -40.53
N LEU A 108 -116.41 -10.65 -39.77
CA LEU A 108 -115.45 -10.26 -38.73
C LEU A 108 -115.36 -11.32 -37.62
N LEU A 109 -116.50 -11.88 -37.18
CA LEU A 109 -116.53 -13.00 -36.23
C LEU A 109 -115.87 -14.28 -36.80
N GLU A 110 -115.89 -14.47 -38.12
CA GLU A 110 -115.12 -15.52 -38.77
C GLU A 110 -113.61 -15.21 -38.73
N MET A 111 -113.21 -14.00 -39.10
CA MET A 111 -111.81 -13.56 -39.14
C MET A 111 -111.15 -13.57 -37.76
N LEU A 112 -111.91 -13.29 -36.69
CA LEU A 112 -111.45 -13.44 -35.30
C LEU A 112 -111.17 -14.90 -34.90
N SER A 113 -111.68 -15.88 -35.66
CA SER A 113 -111.36 -17.31 -35.50
C SER A 113 -110.13 -17.74 -36.31
N ILE A 114 -109.54 -16.84 -37.13
CA ILE A 114 -108.40 -17.12 -37.99
C ILE A 114 -107.15 -16.45 -37.38
N PRO A 115 -106.17 -17.21 -36.84
CA PRO A 115 -105.08 -16.63 -36.03
C PRO A 115 -104.23 -15.56 -36.74
N CYS A 116 -104.09 -15.61 -38.07
CA CYS A 116 -103.36 -14.62 -38.87
C CYS A 116 -104.19 -13.41 -39.33
N LEU A 117 -105.45 -13.30 -38.89
CA LEU A 117 -106.34 -12.16 -39.16
C LEU A 117 -106.95 -11.58 -37.88
N ALA A 118 -106.83 -12.27 -36.73
CA ALA A 118 -107.56 -11.91 -35.51
C ALA A 118 -107.18 -10.53 -34.93
N VAL A 119 -105.93 -10.08 -35.12
CA VAL A 119 -105.47 -8.76 -34.65
C VAL A 119 -106.09 -7.66 -35.50
N GLU A 120 -105.98 -7.77 -36.82
CA GLU A 120 -106.54 -6.83 -37.80
C GLU A 120 -108.07 -6.81 -37.75
N ALA A 121 -108.69 -7.97 -37.54
CA ALA A 121 -110.14 -8.09 -37.34
C ALA A 121 -110.60 -7.44 -36.04
N SER A 122 -109.91 -7.63 -34.92
CA SER A 122 -110.28 -6.99 -33.63
C SER A 122 -110.10 -5.47 -33.68
N GLN A 123 -109.03 -4.96 -34.29
CA GLN A 123 -108.82 -3.52 -34.52
C GLN A 123 -109.86 -2.92 -35.47
N THR A 124 -110.32 -3.68 -36.47
CA THR A 124 -111.39 -3.25 -37.38
C THR A 124 -112.75 -3.26 -36.66
N PHE A 125 -112.99 -4.24 -35.79
CA PHE A 125 -114.13 -4.26 -34.88
C PHE A 125 -114.13 -3.06 -33.93
N GLU A 126 -112.99 -2.75 -33.30
CA GLU A 126 -112.83 -1.60 -32.40
C GLU A 126 -113.20 -0.30 -33.11
N ARG A 127 -112.63 -0.07 -34.30
CA ARG A 127 -112.81 1.17 -35.06
C ARG A 127 -114.21 1.31 -35.68
N ALA A 128 -114.92 0.21 -35.89
CA ALA A 128 -116.33 0.21 -36.31
C ALA A 128 -117.29 0.43 -35.11
N VAL A 129 -116.99 -0.13 -33.93
CA VAL A 129 -117.73 0.16 -32.68
C VAL A 129 -117.50 1.61 -32.23
N ALA A 130 -116.27 2.11 -32.31
CA ALA A 130 -115.91 3.49 -31.99
C ALA A 130 -116.60 4.53 -32.89
N ARG A 131 -116.95 4.15 -34.13
CA ARG A 131 -117.77 4.95 -35.07
C ARG A 131 -119.28 4.74 -34.89
N GLY A 132 -119.72 3.83 -34.01
CA GLY A 132 -121.13 3.48 -33.82
C GLY A 132 -121.74 2.61 -34.93
N ALA A 133 -120.96 2.20 -35.93
CA ALA A 133 -121.41 1.34 -37.03
C ALA A 133 -121.75 -0.08 -36.57
N ILE A 134 -121.00 -0.61 -35.58
CA ILE A 134 -121.31 -1.89 -34.94
C ILE A 134 -121.80 -1.63 -33.50
N VAL A 135 -123.02 -2.08 -33.21
CA VAL A 135 -123.64 -2.01 -31.87
C VAL A 135 -123.93 -3.40 -31.32
N ALA A 136 -124.04 -3.52 -29.99
CA ALA A 136 -124.24 -4.79 -29.30
C ALA A 136 -125.44 -5.60 -29.84
N GLN A 137 -126.55 -4.94 -30.16
CA GLN A 137 -127.75 -5.58 -30.70
C GLN A 137 -127.56 -6.20 -32.09
N SER A 138 -126.68 -5.64 -32.93
CA SER A 138 -126.34 -6.21 -34.24
C SER A 138 -125.43 -7.43 -34.08
N VAL A 139 -124.51 -7.40 -33.12
CA VAL A 139 -123.66 -8.54 -32.77
C VAL A 139 -124.50 -9.67 -32.17
N ALA A 140 -125.47 -9.35 -31.31
CA ALA A 140 -126.47 -10.29 -30.83
C ALA A 140 -127.20 -10.97 -32.00
N MET A 141 -127.84 -10.22 -32.89
CA MET A 141 -128.59 -10.77 -34.03
C MET A 141 -127.74 -11.70 -34.92
N VAL A 142 -126.46 -11.39 -35.11
CA VAL A 142 -125.52 -12.23 -35.85
C VAL A 142 -125.16 -13.51 -35.08
N LEU A 143 -124.93 -13.42 -33.77
CA LEU A 143 -124.64 -14.57 -32.91
C LEU A 143 -125.86 -15.49 -32.75
N GLU A 144 -127.07 -14.95 -32.57
CA GLU A 144 -128.35 -15.68 -32.64
C GLU A 144 -128.44 -16.48 -33.94
N ARG A 145 -128.12 -15.84 -35.08
CA ARG A 145 -128.13 -16.49 -36.40
C ARG A 145 -127.04 -17.56 -36.54
N ARG A 146 -125.83 -17.32 -36.03
CA ARG A 146 -124.74 -18.33 -36.00
C ARG A 146 -125.15 -19.53 -35.16
N LEU A 147 -125.67 -19.33 -33.95
CA LEU A 147 -126.17 -20.37 -33.06
C LEU A 147 -127.31 -21.17 -33.72
N ALA A 148 -128.33 -20.49 -34.26
CA ALA A 148 -129.42 -21.14 -34.98
C ALA A 148 -128.93 -21.93 -36.21
N GLN A 149 -127.92 -21.43 -36.94
CA GLN A 149 -127.31 -22.16 -38.06
C GLN A 149 -126.52 -23.38 -37.59
N ARG A 150 -125.68 -23.26 -36.56
CA ARG A 150 -124.94 -24.40 -35.95
C ARG A 150 -125.90 -25.51 -35.49
N LEU A 151 -127.00 -25.15 -34.83
CA LEU A 151 -128.06 -26.09 -34.42
C LEU A 151 -128.73 -26.79 -35.61
N ASN A 152 -129.07 -26.05 -36.68
CA ASN A 152 -129.67 -26.62 -37.88
C ASN A 152 -128.70 -27.51 -38.69
N PHE A 153 -127.40 -27.19 -38.71
CA PHE A 153 -126.37 -28.05 -39.30
C PHE A 153 -126.21 -29.36 -38.51
N SER A 154 -126.19 -29.29 -37.18
CA SER A 154 -126.17 -30.47 -36.30
C SER A 154 -127.40 -31.37 -36.55
N ALA A 155 -128.59 -30.77 -36.66
CA ALA A 155 -129.82 -31.50 -37.00
C ALA A 155 -129.78 -32.14 -38.40
N ARG A 156 -129.19 -31.49 -39.42
CA ARG A 156 -129.02 -32.08 -40.76
C ARG A 156 -128.06 -33.26 -40.76
N PHE A 157 -126.89 -33.14 -40.13
CA PHE A 157 -125.96 -34.27 -40.00
C PHE A 157 -126.58 -35.44 -39.21
N GLY A 158 -127.40 -35.15 -38.20
CA GLY A 158 -128.19 -36.15 -37.48
C GLY A 158 -129.24 -36.86 -38.35
N ALA A 159 -129.78 -36.20 -39.38
CA ALA A 159 -130.78 -36.77 -40.29
C ALA A 159 -130.17 -37.49 -41.51
N GLU A 160 -129.11 -36.95 -42.11
CA GLU A 160 -128.48 -37.52 -43.31
C GLU A 160 -127.74 -38.83 -42.99
N ASN A 161 -127.18 -38.98 -41.78
CA ASN A 161 -126.58 -40.23 -41.30
C ASN A 161 -127.59 -41.39 -41.12
N ILE A 162 -128.90 -41.15 -41.15
CA ILE A 162 -129.92 -42.21 -41.00
C ILE A 162 -130.10 -43.01 -42.31
N GLN A 163 -129.59 -42.53 -43.45
CA GLN A 163 -129.75 -43.18 -44.76
C GLN A 163 -128.50 -43.91 -45.30
N ARG A 164 -127.45 -44.08 -44.47
CA ARG A 164 -126.30 -44.96 -44.78
C ARG A 164 -125.91 -45.83 -43.58
N PRO A 165 -126.37 -47.09 -43.50
CA PRO A 165 -125.71 -48.10 -42.66
C PRO A 165 -124.33 -48.45 -43.25
N ASP A 166 -123.41 -48.85 -42.37
CA ASP A 166 -122.06 -49.38 -42.63
C ASP A 166 -121.12 -48.52 -43.51
N VAL A 167 -120.24 -47.75 -42.88
CA VAL A 167 -118.84 -48.19 -42.58
C VAL A 167 -118.39 -47.53 -41.26
N VAL A 168 -117.70 -48.28 -40.40
CA VAL A 168 -117.13 -47.78 -39.14
C VAL A 168 -115.86 -46.97 -39.42
N ILE A 169 -115.92 -45.64 -39.26
CA ILE A 169 -114.75 -44.76 -39.08
C ILE A 169 -115.01 -43.90 -37.83
N GLU A 170 -114.96 -44.55 -36.67
CA GLU A 170 -115.20 -43.94 -35.35
C GLU A 170 -113.96 -43.17 -34.88
N GLY A 171 -113.71 -42.01 -35.51
CA GLY A 171 -112.56 -41.14 -35.23
C GLY A 171 -112.73 -39.74 -35.84
N GLU A 172 -112.50 -39.61 -37.14
CA GLU A 172 -112.38 -38.31 -37.83
C GLU A 172 -113.67 -37.46 -37.80
N VAL A 173 -114.85 -38.10 -37.86
CA VAL A 173 -116.15 -37.39 -37.89
C VAL A 173 -116.39 -36.55 -36.62
N SER A 174 -115.81 -36.96 -35.49
CA SER A 174 -115.91 -36.24 -34.20
C SER A 174 -114.89 -35.11 -34.05
N GLU A 175 -113.76 -35.16 -34.77
CA GLU A 175 -112.78 -34.06 -34.76
C GLU A 175 -113.27 -32.88 -35.61
N GLN A 176 -113.94 -33.16 -36.72
CA GLN A 176 -114.49 -32.11 -37.59
C GLN A 176 -115.60 -31.29 -36.91
N LEU A 177 -116.24 -31.84 -35.86
CA LEU A 177 -117.16 -31.11 -34.97
C LEU A 177 -116.44 -30.29 -33.87
N ARG A 178 -115.19 -30.62 -33.54
CA ARG A 178 -114.37 -29.95 -32.48
C ARG A 178 -113.47 -28.84 -33.00
N ILE A 179 -113.16 -28.83 -34.29
CA ILE A 179 -112.31 -27.80 -34.93
C ILE A 179 -113.09 -26.50 -35.19
N GLN A 180 -114.43 -26.52 -35.14
CA GLN A 180 -115.23 -25.31 -35.26
C GLN A 180 -115.18 -24.50 -33.95
N GLN A 181 -114.36 -23.46 -33.91
CA GLN A 181 -114.17 -22.61 -32.74
C GLN A 181 -115.52 -22.09 -32.22
N ASP A 182 -115.71 -22.20 -30.91
CA ASP A 182 -116.93 -21.80 -30.21
C ASP A 182 -117.06 -20.27 -30.21
N ASP A 183 -118.22 -19.74 -30.65
CA ASP A 183 -118.48 -18.31 -30.75
C ASP A 183 -118.29 -17.62 -29.37
N PHE A 184 -118.54 -18.31 -28.25
CA PHE A 184 -118.21 -17.77 -26.91
C PHE A 184 -116.74 -17.42 -26.77
N THR A 185 -115.83 -18.31 -27.17
CA THR A 185 -114.39 -18.12 -26.99
C THR A 185 -113.86 -17.02 -27.90
N VAL A 186 -114.43 -16.89 -29.10
CA VAL A 186 -114.11 -15.82 -30.07
C VAL A 186 -114.58 -14.46 -29.56
N VAL A 187 -115.83 -14.35 -29.09
CA VAL A 187 -116.43 -13.09 -28.62
C VAL A 187 -115.90 -12.68 -27.25
N LEU A 188 -115.60 -13.64 -26.36
CA LEU A 188 -114.90 -13.37 -25.11
C LEU A 188 -113.47 -12.88 -25.38
N GLY A 189 -112.75 -13.52 -26.30
CA GLY A 189 -111.44 -13.05 -26.77
C GLY A 189 -111.49 -11.62 -27.32
N LEU A 190 -112.49 -11.31 -28.15
CA LEU A 190 -112.73 -9.95 -28.65
C LEU A 190 -112.99 -8.96 -27.51
N ALA A 191 -113.92 -9.26 -26.58
CA ALA A 191 -114.21 -8.41 -25.43
C ALA A 191 -112.95 -8.16 -24.57
N GLU A 192 -112.15 -9.21 -24.36
CA GLU A 192 -110.87 -9.19 -23.65
C GLU A 192 -109.77 -8.38 -24.35
N THR A 193 -109.80 -8.27 -25.68
CA THR A 193 -108.88 -7.46 -26.50
C THR A 193 -109.33 -6.00 -26.59
N LEU A 194 -110.64 -5.75 -26.62
CA LEU A 194 -111.22 -4.40 -26.68
C LEU A 194 -111.21 -3.68 -25.32
N ALA A 195 -111.23 -4.40 -24.20
CA ALA A 195 -111.33 -3.81 -22.85
C ALA A 195 -110.28 -2.73 -22.47
N PRO A 196 -109.00 -2.81 -22.89
CA PRO A 196 -107.98 -1.78 -22.60
C PRO A 196 -108.12 -0.48 -23.41
N THR A 197 -109.09 -0.38 -24.31
CA THR A 197 -109.32 0.83 -25.12
C THR A 197 -109.64 2.05 -24.25
N SER A 198 -109.20 3.24 -24.66
CA SER A 198 -109.63 4.50 -24.01
C SER A 198 -110.98 5.01 -24.52
N ASN A 199 -111.61 4.36 -25.51
CA ASN A 199 -112.87 4.82 -26.08
C ASN A 199 -114.09 4.37 -25.23
N LEU A 200 -114.88 5.33 -24.73
CA LEU A 200 -116.03 5.06 -23.86
C LEU A 200 -117.15 4.26 -24.56
N CYS A 201 -117.38 4.48 -25.87
CA CYS A 201 -118.36 3.71 -26.63
C CYS A 201 -117.94 2.24 -26.75
N VAL A 202 -116.64 1.99 -26.94
CA VAL A 202 -116.09 0.63 -26.97
C VAL A 202 -116.08 0.00 -25.57
N LYS A 203 -115.71 0.71 -24.50
CA LYS A 203 -115.85 0.18 -23.11
C LYS A 203 -117.31 -0.17 -22.77
N GLY A 204 -118.26 0.66 -23.16
CA GLY A 204 -119.70 0.37 -23.02
C GLY A 204 -120.16 -0.85 -23.84
N PHE A 205 -119.68 -0.97 -25.09
CA PHE A 205 -119.94 -2.15 -25.93
C PHE A 205 -119.33 -3.44 -25.33
N VAL A 206 -118.11 -3.39 -24.79
CA VAL A 206 -117.47 -4.51 -24.08
C VAL A 206 -118.30 -4.96 -22.89
N LYS A 207 -118.80 -4.02 -22.06
CA LYS A 207 -119.72 -4.31 -20.95
C LYS A 207 -120.99 -5.04 -21.44
N MET A 208 -121.54 -4.64 -22.59
CA MET A 208 -122.67 -5.35 -23.21
C MET A 208 -122.28 -6.73 -23.77
N LEU A 209 -121.07 -6.91 -24.34
CA LEU A 209 -120.60 -8.24 -24.77
C LEU A 209 -120.54 -9.23 -23.60
N TYR A 210 -119.92 -8.83 -22.48
CA TYR A 210 -119.87 -9.68 -21.28
C TYR A 210 -121.28 -10.03 -20.76
N MET A 211 -122.21 -9.07 -20.77
CA MET A 211 -123.59 -9.31 -20.36
C MET A 211 -124.34 -10.29 -21.28
N MET A 212 -124.19 -10.14 -22.61
CA MET A 212 -124.81 -11.05 -23.58
C MET A 212 -124.21 -12.47 -23.48
N LEU A 213 -122.89 -12.59 -23.34
CA LEU A 213 -122.24 -13.89 -23.14
C LEU A 213 -122.72 -14.58 -21.87
N PHE A 214 -122.81 -13.85 -20.74
CA PHE A 214 -123.26 -14.41 -19.46
C PHE A 214 -124.72 -14.89 -19.50
N LYS A 215 -125.57 -14.19 -20.24
CA LYS A 215 -126.99 -14.49 -20.40
C LYS A 215 -127.27 -15.62 -21.38
N TRP A 216 -126.46 -15.78 -22.42
CA TRP A 216 -126.70 -16.74 -23.50
C TRP A 216 -126.02 -18.08 -23.26
N TYR A 217 -124.86 -18.08 -22.60
CA TYR A 217 -124.13 -19.29 -22.23
C TYR A 217 -124.41 -19.58 -20.76
N ALA A 218 -125.56 -20.19 -20.50
CA ALA A 218 -126.04 -20.56 -19.16
C ALA A 218 -125.30 -21.75 -18.51
N ASP A 219 -124.24 -22.26 -19.15
CA ASP A 219 -123.41 -23.33 -18.58
C ASP A 219 -122.34 -22.78 -17.63
N GLU A 220 -122.23 -23.42 -16.47
CA GLU A 220 -121.34 -23.04 -15.38
C GLU A 220 -119.84 -23.09 -15.76
N SER A 221 -119.44 -23.93 -16.72
CA SER A 221 -118.04 -24.02 -17.14
C SER A 221 -117.60 -22.80 -17.96
N TYR A 222 -118.51 -22.18 -18.73
CA TYR A 222 -118.27 -20.94 -19.44
C TYR A 222 -118.40 -19.72 -18.50
N ARG A 223 -119.46 -19.69 -17.69
CA ARG A 223 -119.70 -18.63 -16.69
C ARG A 223 -118.56 -18.53 -15.68
N GLY A 224 -118.18 -19.63 -15.05
CA GLY A 224 -117.08 -19.68 -14.08
C GLY A 224 -115.72 -19.29 -14.68
N ARG A 225 -115.45 -19.67 -15.95
CA ARG A 225 -114.22 -19.27 -16.67
C ARG A 225 -114.19 -17.76 -16.91
N MET A 226 -115.30 -17.17 -17.31
CA MET A 226 -115.41 -15.74 -17.57
C MET A 226 -115.33 -14.90 -16.29
N LEU A 227 -116.05 -15.31 -15.24
CA LEU A 227 -115.98 -14.66 -13.93
C LEU A 227 -114.57 -14.74 -13.34
N LYS A 228 -113.89 -15.90 -13.45
CA LYS A 228 -112.49 -16.01 -13.05
C LYS A 228 -111.60 -15.03 -13.82
N ARG A 229 -111.69 -14.97 -15.16
CA ARG A 229 -110.86 -14.01 -15.95
C ARG A 229 -111.15 -12.54 -15.62
N LEU A 230 -112.41 -12.20 -15.31
CA LEU A 230 -112.79 -10.87 -14.85
C LEU A 230 -112.17 -10.56 -13.49
N VAL A 231 -112.22 -11.49 -12.54
CA VAL A 231 -111.57 -11.34 -11.21
C VAL A 231 -110.05 -11.25 -11.36
N ASP A 232 -109.41 -12.21 -12.05
CA ASP A 232 -107.96 -12.25 -12.27
C ASP A 232 -107.45 -10.90 -12.83
N ARG A 233 -108.18 -10.28 -13.76
CA ARG A 233 -107.88 -8.95 -14.32
C ARG A 233 -108.16 -7.81 -13.32
N ALA A 234 -109.31 -7.81 -12.66
CA ALA A 234 -109.67 -6.81 -11.64
C ALA A 234 -108.75 -6.81 -10.41
N THR A 235 -108.09 -7.93 -10.12
CA THR A 235 -107.10 -8.07 -9.04
C THR A 235 -105.64 -8.05 -9.52
N SER A 236 -105.40 -7.77 -10.81
CA SER A 236 -104.04 -7.78 -11.37
C SER A 236 -103.23 -6.54 -10.96
N THR A 237 -101.93 -6.72 -10.74
CA THR A 237 -101.00 -5.69 -10.24
C THR A 237 -100.47 -4.74 -11.32
N THR A 238 -101.26 -4.47 -12.37
CA THR A 238 -100.88 -3.56 -13.47
C THR A 238 -101.23 -2.11 -13.15
N ASP A 239 -100.32 -1.16 -13.44
CA ASP A 239 -100.47 0.28 -13.12
C ASP A 239 -101.71 0.98 -13.76
N ASN A 240 -102.41 0.35 -14.70
CA ASN A 240 -103.61 0.89 -15.34
C ASN A 240 -104.86 0.75 -14.44
N SER A 241 -105.00 1.63 -13.44
CA SER A 241 -106.21 1.72 -12.59
C SER A 241 -107.53 1.80 -13.40
N ARG A 242 -107.53 2.58 -14.49
CA ARG A 242 -108.69 2.78 -15.39
C ARG A 242 -109.18 1.52 -16.13
N ASP A 243 -108.41 0.44 -16.11
CA ASP A 243 -108.81 -0.84 -16.70
C ASP A 243 -109.34 -1.79 -15.62
N VAL A 244 -108.78 -1.75 -14.41
CA VAL A 244 -109.34 -2.40 -13.22
C VAL A 244 -110.77 -1.92 -12.95
N ASP A 245 -111.01 -0.61 -13.03
CA ASP A 245 -112.34 0.00 -12.87
C ASP A 245 -113.38 -0.63 -13.81
N LEU A 246 -113.02 -0.89 -15.08
CA LEU A 246 -113.93 -1.48 -16.08
C LEU A 246 -114.32 -2.91 -15.72
N TYR A 247 -113.36 -3.76 -15.29
CA TYR A 247 -113.66 -5.15 -14.95
C TYR A 247 -114.49 -5.24 -13.65
N LEU A 248 -114.28 -4.32 -12.70
CA LEU A 248 -115.12 -4.18 -11.51
C LEU A 248 -116.55 -3.73 -11.89
N ASP A 249 -116.71 -2.72 -12.74
CA ASP A 249 -118.01 -2.28 -13.26
C ASP A 249 -118.79 -3.40 -13.97
N ILE A 250 -118.08 -4.26 -14.71
CA ILE A 250 -118.66 -5.44 -15.36
C ILE A 250 -119.09 -6.48 -14.32
N LEU A 251 -118.22 -6.83 -13.36
CA LEU A 251 -118.54 -7.77 -12.29
C LEU A 251 -119.75 -7.31 -11.44
N VAL A 252 -119.79 -6.04 -11.06
CA VAL A 252 -120.94 -5.43 -10.36
C VAL A 252 -122.23 -5.57 -11.19
N SER A 253 -122.15 -5.32 -12.49
CA SER A 253 -123.34 -5.40 -13.37
C SER A 253 -123.84 -6.83 -13.53
N LEU A 254 -122.95 -7.81 -13.67
CA LEU A 254 -123.31 -9.24 -13.70
C LEU A 254 -123.94 -9.68 -12.38
N VAL A 255 -123.41 -9.21 -11.25
CA VAL A 255 -123.94 -9.44 -9.89
C VAL A 255 -125.33 -8.82 -9.68
N CYS A 256 -125.61 -7.64 -10.27
CA CYS A 256 -126.91 -7.00 -10.21
C CYS A 256 -127.99 -7.76 -11.00
N GLU A 257 -127.62 -8.38 -12.12
CA GLU A 257 -128.54 -9.18 -12.95
C GLU A 257 -128.77 -10.59 -12.37
N GLU A 258 -127.74 -11.21 -11.78
CA GLU A 258 -127.83 -12.57 -11.23
C GLU A 258 -127.09 -12.71 -9.88
N GLN A 259 -127.84 -12.65 -8.78
CA GLN A 259 -127.25 -12.61 -7.43
C GLN A 259 -126.54 -13.91 -7.01
N GLU A 260 -126.81 -15.04 -7.68
CA GLU A 260 -126.26 -16.34 -7.30
C GLU A 260 -124.72 -16.40 -7.47
N ILE A 261 -124.17 -15.65 -8.45
CA ILE A 261 -122.72 -15.61 -8.69
C ILE A 261 -121.93 -14.77 -7.68
N VAL A 262 -122.59 -13.96 -6.82
CA VAL A 262 -121.92 -13.11 -5.81
C VAL A 262 -120.95 -13.91 -4.96
N LYS A 263 -121.37 -15.10 -4.51
CA LYS A 263 -120.56 -15.97 -3.64
C LYS A 263 -119.32 -16.51 -4.35
N ALA A 264 -119.42 -16.79 -5.66
CA ALA A 264 -118.29 -17.27 -6.45
C ALA A 264 -117.25 -16.16 -6.67
N VAL A 265 -117.70 -14.97 -7.10
CA VAL A 265 -116.84 -13.79 -7.31
C VAL A 265 -116.12 -13.41 -6.01
N LEU A 266 -116.83 -13.33 -4.88
CA LEU A 266 -116.23 -13.00 -3.59
C LEU A 266 -115.24 -14.06 -3.08
N SER A 267 -115.44 -15.35 -3.38
CA SER A 267 -114.45 -16.38 -3.02
C SER A 267 -113.15 -16.20 -3.81
N MET A 268 -113.26 -16.02 -5.13
CA MET A 268 -112.09 -15.80 -5.99
C MET A 268 -111.31 -14.55 -5.58
N MET A 269 -112.00 -13.44 -5.29
CA MET A 269 -111.35 -12.21 -4.79
C MET A 269 -110.68 -12.41 -3.42
N ARG A 270 -111.31 -13.20 -2.52
CA ARG A 270 -110.71 -13.55 -1.21
C ARG A 270 -109.44 -14.37 -1.37
N GLU A 271 -109.44 -15.35 -2.27
CA GLU A 271 -108.30 -16.23 -2.54
C GLU A 271 -107.09 -15.45 -3.10
N VAL A 272 -107.30 -14.49 -4.00
CA VAL A 272 -106.23 -13.60 -4.49
C VAL A 272 -105.71 -12.68 -3.37
N ALA A 273 -106.60 -12.11 -2.55
CA ALA A 273 -106.22 -11.26 -1.44
C ALA A 273 -105.44 -12.01 -0.33
N GLU A 274 -105.79 -13.26 -0.05
CA GLU A 274 -105.07 -14.13 0.88
C GLU A 274 -103.65 -14.44 0.36
N LEU A 275 -103.50 -14.79 -0.93
CA LEU A 275 -102.20 -15.03 -1.55
C LEU A 275 -101.30 -13.77 -1.52
N ALA A 276 -101.81 -12.62 -1.98
CA ALA A 276 -101.07 -11.37 -1.97
C ALA A 276 -100.63 -10.93 -0.56
N ASN A 277 -101.41 -11.26 0.47
CA ASN A 277 -101.05 -11.00 1.86
C ASN A 277 -99.96 -11.95 2.40
N VAL A 278 -99.89 -13.20 1.92
CA VAL A 278 -98.78 -14.13 2.23
C VAL A 278 -97.48 -13.64 1.60
N ASP A 279 -97.49 -13.25 0.32
CA ASP A 279 -96.31 -12.72 -0.37
C ASP A 279 -95.79 -11.44 0.30
N ARG A 280 -96.71 -10.53 0.67
CA ARG A 280 -96.39 -9.31 1.43
C ARG A 280 -95.76 -9.62 2.79
N ALA A 281 -96.20 -10.68 3.49
CA ALA A 281 -95.61 -11.10 4.76
C ALA A 281 -94.21 -11.70 4.58
N ALA A 282 -93.99 -12.52 3.55
CA ALA A 282 -92.68 -13.07 3.22
C ALA A 282 -91.67 -11.95 2.87
N LEU A 283 -92.06 -10.99 2.04
CA LEU A 283 -91.26 -9.81 1.71
C LEU A 283 -90.93 -8.95 2.94
N TRP A 284 -91.88 -8.79 3.87
CA TRP A 284 -91.64 -8.06 5.13
C TRP A 284 -90.59 -8.76 6.01
N HIS A 285 -90.69 -10.08 6.18
CA HIS A 285 -89.68 -10.84 6.92
C HIS A 285 -88.30 -10.80 6.25
N GLN A 286 -88.24 -10.86 4.92
CA GLN A 286 -86.99 -10.72 4.16
C GLN A 286 -86.38 -9.32 4.34
N LEU A 287 -87.21 -8.26 4.33
CA LEU A 287 -86.77 -6.89 4.58
C LEU A 287 -86.13 -6.77 5.96
N CYS A 288 -86.83 -7.14 7.04
CA CYS A 288 -86.30 -7.03 8.40
C CYS A 288 -85.01 -7.84 8.59
N ALA A 289 -84.93 -9.06 8.04
CA ALA A 289 -83.70 -9.86 8.09
C ALA A 289 -82.52 -9.19 7.35
N SER A 290 -82.78 -8.43 6.28
CA SER A 290 -81.77 -7.64 5.58
C SER A 290 -81.37 -6.37 6.35
N GLU A 291 -82.31 -5.75 7.07
CA GLU A 291 -82.04 -4.59 7.93
C GLU A 291 -81.16 -4.97 9.13
N ASP A 292 -81.44 -6.10 9.78
CA ASP A 292 -80.61 -6.66 10.86
C ASP A 292 -79.18 -6.99 10.41
N GLU A 293 -79.00 -7.56 9.22
CA GLU A 293 -77.67 -7.79 8.62
C GLU A 293 -76.94 -6.47 8.35
N ILE A 294 -77.65 -5.48 7.77
CA ILE A 294 -77.08 -4.15 7.52
C ILE A 294 -76.67 -3.47 8.84
N ILE A 295 -77.40 -3.68 9.94
CA ILE A 295 -77.02 -3.19 11.27
C ILE A 295 -75.78 -3.92 11.80
N ARG A 296 -75.73 -5.26 11.70
CA ARG A 296 -74.57 -6.08 12.10
C ARG A 296 -73.29 -5.65 11.39
N VAL A 297 -73.31 -5.62 10.06
CA VAL A 297 -72.15 -5.24 9.23
C VAL A 297 -71.69 -3.80 9.51
N ARG A 298 -72.61 -2.87 9.83
CA ARG A 298 -72.25 -1.50 10.25
C ARG A 298 -71.51 -1.46 11.58
N GLU A 299 -71.94 -2.24 12.57
CA GLU A 299 -71.28 -2.27 13.89
C GLU A 299 -69.94 -3.02 13.84
N GLU A 300 -69.86 -4.13 13.12
CA GLU A 300 -68.59 -4.85 12.86
C GLU A 300 -67.55 -3.91 12.20
N ARG A 301 -67.94 -3.19 11.16
CA ARG A 301 -67.09 -2.19 10.50
C ARG A 301 -66.71 -1.03 11.42
N LYS A 302 -67.58 -0.63 12.34
CA LYS A 302 -67.30 0.40 13.36
C LYS A 302 -66.28 -0.08 14.41
N VAL A 303 -66.31 -1.35 14.78
CA VAL A 303 -65.26 -2.00 15.60
C VAL A 303 -63.94 -2.09 14.84
N GLU A 304 -63.96 -2.48 13.56
CA GLU A 304 -62.77 -2.53 12.70
C GLU A 304 -62.11 -1.15 12.53
N ILE A 305 -62.90 -0.10 12.25
CA ILE A 305 -62.42 1.29 12.21
C ILE A 305 -61.82 1.70 13.57
N SER A 306 -62.45 1.31 14.68
CA SER A 306 -61.93 1.61 16.02
C SER A 306 -60.61 0.89 16.33
N ASN A 307 -60.39 -0.29 15.75
CA ASN A 307 -59.15 -1.04 15.87
C ASN A 307 -58.03 -0.46 14.99
N THR A 308 -58.31 -0.22 13.71
CA THR A 308 -57.32 0.35 12.77
C THR A 308 -56.88 1.77 13.18
N VAL A 309 -57.77 2.58 13.76
CA VAL A 309 -57.42 3.89 14.37
C VAL A 309 -56.46 3.72 15.55
N ARG A 310 -56.68 2.72 16.42
CA ARG A 310 -55.81 2.43 17.58
C ARG A 310 -54.43 1.94 17.15
N GLU A 311 -54.38 1.05 16.17
CA GLU A 311 -53.13 0.55 15.59
C GLU A 311 -52.34 1.68 14.91
N LYS A 312 -53.02 2.54 14.14
CA LYS A 312 -52.43 3.74 13.54
C LYS A 312 -51.84 4.68 14.61
N ALA A 313 -52.51 4.87 15.74
CA ALA A 313 -51.99 5.68 16.85
C ALA A 313 -50.72 5.05 17.45
N ILE A 314 -50.71 3.74 17.70
CA ILE A 314 -49.55 3.01 18.23
C ILE A 314 -48.36 3.07 17.25
N LEU A 315 -48.61 2.91 15.94
CA LEU A 315 -47.57 3.02 14.91
C LEU A 315 -47.03 4.45 14.78
N SER A 316 -47.91 5.46 14.86
CA SER A 316 -47.51 6.88 14.84
C SER A 316 -46.69 7.27 16.06
N GLN A 317 -46.98 6.71 17.24
CA GLN A 317 -46.16 6.89 18.44
C GLN A 317 -44.77 6.26 18.24
N LYS A 318 -44.70 5.00 17.81
CA LYS A 318 -43.42 4.31 17.55
C LYS A 318 -42.57 5.00 16.49
N LEU A 319 -43.19 5.60 15.47
CA LEU A 319 -42.49 6.41 14.47
C LEU A 319 -41.87 7.66 15.13
N SER A 320 -42.62 8.41 15.92
CA SER A 320 -42.12 9.58 16.67
C SER A 320 -40.98 9.21 17.64
N GLU A 321 -41.11 8.09 18.36
CA GLU A 321 -40.06 7.55 19.23
C GLU A 321 -38.79 7.15 18.45
N SER A 322 -38.94 6.62 17.24
CA SER A 322 -37.83 6.30 16.34
C SER A 322 -37.15 7.58 15.79
N GLU A 323 -37.93 8.56 15.34
CA GLU A 323 -37.44 9.86 14.87
C GLU A 323 -36.69 10.62 15.98
N ALA A 324 -37.21 10.60 17.21
CA ALA A 324 -36.53 11.16 18.39
C ALA A 324 -35.18 10.47 18.66
N ASN A 325 -35.13 9.13 18.58
CA ASN A 325 -33.88 8.38 18.73
C ASN A 325 -32.88 8.62 17.59
N ILE A 326 -33.34 8.72 16.35
CA ILE A 326 -32.50 9.07 15.19
C ILE A 326 -31.91 10.47 15.37
N ASN A 327 -32.70 11.45 15.84
CA ASN A 327 -32.22 12.79 16.12
C ASN A 327 -31.21 12.82 17.28
N ARG A 328 -31.42 12.04 18.35
CA ARG A 328 -30.45 11.86 19.44
C ARG A 328 -29.12 11.28 18.94
N LEU A 329 -29.15 10.15 18.25
CA LEU A 329 -27.95 9.51 17.68
C LEU A 329 -27.21 10.44 16.70
N LYS A 330 -27.96 11.24 15.93
CA LYS A 330 -27.39 12.26 15.03
C LYS A 330 -26.74 13.44 15.76
N SER A 331 -27.21 13.79 16.97
CA SER A 331 -26.52 14.77 17.83
C SER A 331 -25.30 14.18 18.54
N GLU A 332 -25.37 12.91 18.97
CA GLU A 332 -24.25 12.19 19.59
C GLU A 332 -23.10 11.99 18.60
N LEU A 333 -23.40 11.58 17.36
CA LEU A 333 -22.41 11.44 16.28
C LEU A 333 -21.74 12.76 15.91
N ARG A 334 -22.47 13.89 15.96
CA ARG A 334 -21.89 15.22 15.78
C ARG A 334 -20.93 15.58 16.91
N ALA A 335 -21.37 15.43 18.16
CA ALA A 335 -20.53 15.69 19.32
C ALA A 335 -19.27 14.81 19.37
N GLU A 336 -19.33 13.57 18.85
CA GLU A 336 -18.16 12.70 18.68
C GLU A 336 -17.24 13.17 17.55
N ALA A 337 -17.80 13.57 16.40
CA ALA A 337 -17.01 14.13 15.30
C ALA A 337 -16.31 15.45 15.70
N ASP A 338 -16.99 16.29 16.48
CA ASP A 338 -16.43 17.52 17.05
C ASP A 338 -15.31 17.20 18.05
N ARG A 339 -15.51 16.25 18.98
CA ARG A 339 -14.45 15.76 19.90
C ARG A 339 -13.23 15.26 19.12
N PHE A 340 -13.43 14.37 18.16
CA PHE A 340 -12.35 13.81 17.35
C PHE A 340 -11.61 14.88 16.54
N ALA A 341 -12.32 15.93 16.07
CA ALA A 341 -11.69 17.08 15.41
C ALA A 341 -10.81 17.89 16.38
N TRP A 342 -11.25 18.09 17.63
CA TRP A 342 -10.43 18.72 18.68
C TRP A 342 -9.22 17.86 19.07
N GLU A 343 -9.40 16.56 19.33
CA GLU A 343 -8.31 15.63 19.66
C GLU A 343 -7.27 15.57 18.53
N LYS A 344 -7.73 15.48 17.27
CA LYS A 344 -6.83 15.51 16.10
C LYS A 344 -6.07 16.84 16.00
N LYS A 345 -6.71 17.96 16.32
CA LYS A 345 -6.06 19.28 16.31
C LYS A 345 -4.98 19.36 17.40
N GLU A 346 -5.35 19.02 18.63
CA GLU A 346 -4.45 18.97 19.80
C GLU A 346 -3.22 18.10 19.52
N LEU A 347 -3.43 16.87 19.02
CA LEU A 347 -2.32 15.97 18.63
C LEU A 347 -1.46 16.55 17.50
N SER A 348 -2.05 17.29 16.56
CA SER A 348 -1.29 17.96 15.49
C SER A 348 -0.45 19.14 16.02
N GLU A 349 -0.96 19.86 17.02
CA GLU A 349 -0.23 20.96 17.69
C GLU A 349 0.88 20.40 18.58
N GLN A 350 0.65 19.29 19.28
CA GLN A 350 1.68 18.56 20.05
C GLN A 350 2.78 17.96 19.15
N ILE A 351 2.44 17.42 17.97
CA ILE A 351 3.44 16.95 17.00
C ILE A 351 4.26 18.11 16.47
N GLN A 352 3.63 19.22 16.08
CA GLN A 352 4.34 20.40 15.59
C GLN A 352 5.32 20.96 16.63
N GLU A 353 4.93 20.99 17.91
CA GLU A 353 5.80 21.43 18.99
C GLU A 353 6.96 20.45 19.25
N ALA A 354 6.72 19.14 19.19
CA ALA A 354 7.80 18.15 19.27
C ALA A 354 8.78 18.26 18.08
N GLU A 355 8.29 18.56 16.87
CA GLU A 355 9.13 18.85 15.71
C GLU A 355 9.96 20.12 15.89
N ASN A 356 9.36 21.20 16.42
CA ASN A 356 10.07 22.45 16.76
C ASN A 356 11.21 22.20 17.76
N GLN A 357 10.93 21.43 18.82
CA GLN A 357 11.93 21.08 19.85
C GLN A 357 13.06 20.20 19.29
N LEU A 358 12.74 19.26 18.39
CA LEU A 358 13.76 18.46 17.70
C LEU A 358 14.62 19.30 16.75
N GLU A 359 14.05 20.28 16.05
CA GLU A 359 14.81 21.16 15.15
C GLU A 359 15.68 22.16 15.93
N TRP A 360 15.22 22.65 17.08
CA TRP A 360 16.06 23.41 18.01
C TRP A 360 17.24 22.57 18.53
N LEU A 361 16.98 21.32 18.97
CA LEU A 361 18.04 20.39 19.41
C LEU A 361 18.99 19.97 18.28
N ARG A 362 18.55 19.96 17.01
CA ARG A 362 19.46 19.80 15.86
C ARG A 362 20.35 21.02 15.72
N SER A 363 19.75 22.21 15.70
CA SER A 363 20.46 23.49 15.56
C SER A 363 21.54 23.66 16.63
N GLU A 364 21.21 23.46 17.91
CA GLU A 364 22.16 23.55 19.03
C GLU A 364 23.34 22.56 18.89
N ARG A 365 23.07 21.32 18.41
CA ARG A 365 24.15 20.35 18.16
C ARG A 365 24.97 20.70 16.92
N ASP A 366 24.37 21.24 15.87
CA ASP A 366 25.09 21.62 14.66
C ASP A 366 25.96 22.86 14.92
N ASP A 367 25.51 23.81 15.74
CA ASP A 367 26.33 24.92 16.25
C ASP A 367 27.52 24.41 17.08
N GLU A 368 27.31 23.49 18.04
CA GLU A 368 28.43 22.89 18.79
C GLU A 368 29.35 22.05 17.88
N ILE A 369 28.83 21.38 16.84
CA ILE A 369 29.63 20.68 15.83
C ILE A 369 30.48 21.65 15.01
N THR A 370 29.95 22.79 14.57
CA THR A 370 30.74 23.80 13.84
C THR A 370 31.81 24.42 14.73
N LYS A 371 31.48 24.73 15.99
CA LYS A 371 32.43 25.19 17.02
C LYS A 371 33.56 24.17 17.25
N LEU A 372 33.24 22.91 17.55
CA LEU A 372 34.24 21.85 17.74
C LEU A 372 35.06 21.59 16.46
N THR A 373 34.47 21.77 15.28
CA THR A 373 35.19 21.67 14.00
C THR A 373 36.17 22.84 13.80
N ALA A 374 35.80 24.05 14.20
CA ALA A 374 36.68 25.22 14.20
C ALA A 374 37.82 25.09 15.22
N GLU A 375 37.52 24.65 16.46
CA GLU A 375 38.52 24.38 17.50
C GLU A 375 39.50 23.27 17.05
N LYS A 376 38.99 22.16 16.49
CA LYS A 376 39.80 21.10 15.89
C LYS A 376 40.73 21.64 14.81
N LYS A 377 40.24 22.52 13.92
CA LYS A 377 41.06 23.13 12.88
C LYS A 377 42.18 24.00 13.49
N VAL A 378 41.87 24.86 14.45
CA VAL A 378 42.87 25.71 15.14
C VAL A 378 43.92 24.86 15.85
N LEU A 379 43.54 23.73 16.46
CA LEU A 379 44.48 22.79 17.08
C LEU A 379 45.34 22.05 16.04
N GLN A 380 44.77 21.69 14.88
CA GLN A 380 45.50 21.07 13.77
C GLN A 380 46.50 22.04 13.11
N ASP A 381 46.11 23.30 12.91
CA ASP A 381 46.99 24.36 12.38
C ASP A 381 48.15 24.61 13.35
N ARG A 382 47.87 24.72 14.67
CA ARG A 382 48.90 24.83 15.73
C ARG A 382 49.83 23.62 15.82
N LEU A 383 49.32 22.41 15.57
CA LEU A 383 50.13 21.20 15.52
C LEU A 383 51.08 21.26 14.32
N HIS A 384 50.60 21.66 13.15
CA HIS A 384 51.42 21.78 11.94
C HIS A 384 52.52 22.84 12.08
N ASP A 385 52.22 23.98 12.71
CA ASP A 385 53.22 24.98 13.10
C ASP A 385 54.29 24.39 14.04
N ALA A 386 53.89 23.60 15.05
CA ALA A 386 54.80 22.97 15.98
C ALA A 386 55.67 21.89 15.31
N GLU A 387 55.11 21.07 14.42
CA GLU A 387 55.85 20.10 13.59
C GLU A 387 56.86 20.79 12.67
N THR A 388 56.48 21.94 12.10
CA THR A 388 57.35 22.79 11.28
C THR A 388 58.49 23.38 12.10
N GLN A 389 58.21 23.92 13.29
CA GLN A 389 59.23 24.41 14.23
C GLN A 389 60.18 23.29 14.67
N VAL A 390 59.67 22.11 15.03
CA VAL A 390 60.48 20.92 15.37
C VAL A 390 61.34 20.49 14.18
N SER A 391 60.84 20.60 12.95
CA SER A 391 61.60 20.28 11.73
C SER A 391 62.72 21.29 11.46
N GLN A 392 62.47 22.59 11.70
CA GLN A 392 63.50 23.64 11.66
C GLN A 392 64.55 23.49 12.78
N LEU A 393 64.13 23.10 13.99
CA LEU A 393 65.06 22.81 15.09
C LEU A 393 65.90 21.56 14.79
N LYS A 394 65.32 20.52 14.16
CA LYS A 394 66.04 19.34 13.68
C LYS A 394 67.04 19.68 12.57
N SER A 395 66.75 20.59 11.63
CA SER A 395 67.75 21.03 10.64
C SER A 395 68.87 21.84 11.30
N ARG A 396 68.53 22.90 12.06
CA ARG A 396 69.50 23.71 12.82
C ARG A 396 70.42 22.84 13.69
N LYS A 397 69.88 21.87 14.44
CA LYS A 397 70.69 20.93 15.26
C LYS A 397 71.62 20.06 14.42
N ARG A 398 71.18 19.58 13.25
CA ARG A 398 72.04 18.80 12.34
C ARG A 398 73.19 19.63 11.77
N ASP A 399 72.92 20.88 11.39
CA ASP A 399 73.93 21.75 10.80
C ASP A 399 74.91 22.32 11.84
N GLU A 400 74.44 22.57 13.07
CA GLU A 400 75.28 22.84 14.24
C GLU A 400 76.20 21.65 14.54
N LEU A 401 75.65 20.42 14.56
CA LEU A 401 76.43 19.20 14.81
C LEU A 401 77.45 18.95 13.68
N LYS A 402 77.14 19.26 12.41
CA LYS A 402 78.14 19.28 11.32
C LYS A 402 79.26 20.29 11.56
N ARG A 403 78.95 21.47 12.11
CA ARG A 403 79.96 22.50 12.43
C ARG A 403 80.89 22.03 13.56
N VAL A 404 80.31 21.59 14.67
CA VAL A 404 81.05 21.02 15.82
C VAL A 404 81.90 19.82 15.40
N LEU A 405 81.41 18.96 14.49
CA LEU A 405 82.21 17.84 13.95
C LEU A 405 83.41 18.32 13.13
N LYS A 406 83.24 19.36 12.29
CA LYS A 406 84.35 19.98 11.55
C LYS A 406 85.37 20.62 12.48
N GLU A 407 84.91 21.34 13.51
CA GLU A 407 85.76 21.98 14.51
C GLU A 407 86.53 20.94 15.35
N LYS A 408 85.86 19.87 15.80
CA LYS A 408 86.51 18.72 16.46
C LYS A 408 87.60 18.12 15.57
N ASN A 409 87.33 17.89 14.30
CA ASN A 409 88.31 17.29 13.37
C ASN A 409 89.49 18.24 13.10
N ALA A 410 89.25 19.54 13.00
CA ALA A 410 90.31 20.54 12.88
C ALA A 410 91.17 20.64 14.15
N LEU A 411 90.57 20.49 15.34
CA LEU A 411 91.29 20.39 16.61
C LEU A 411 92.08 19.08 16.73
N ALA A 412 91.55 17.95 16.23
CA ALA A 412 92.25 16.67 16.21
C ALA A 412 93.50 16.70 15.30
N GLU A 413 93.42 17.29 14.11
CA GLU A 413 94.59 17.46 13.25
C GLU A 413 95.60 18.48 13.80
N ARG A 414 95.15 19.54 14.52
CA ARG A 414 96.07 20.40 15.29
C ARG A 414 96.77 19.65 16.43
N LEU A 415 96.05 18.83 17.18
CA LEU A 415 96.60 18.01 18.27
C LEU A 415 97.65 17.04 17.74
N LYS A 416 97.31 16.28 16.70
CA LYS A 416 98.21 15.37 15.97
C LYS A 416 99.46 16.10 15.41
N GLY A 417 99.30 17.33 14.93
CA GLY A 417 100.42 18.20 14.54
C GLY A 417 101.31 18.60 15.73
N ALA A 418 100.73 18.95 16.87
CA ALA A 418 101.45 19.28 18.09
C ALA A 418 102.14 18.06 18.73
N GLU A 419 101.52 16.88 18.68
CA GLU A 419 102.12 15.61 19.12
C GLU A 419 103.28 15.19 18.21
N ALA A 420 103.16 15.37 16.90
CA ALA A 420 104.25 15.16 15.96
C ALA A 420 105.41 16.16 16.20
N ALA A 421 105.11 17.41 16.54
CA ALA A 421 106.12 18.39 16.93
C ALA A 421 106.80 18.00 18.26
N ARG A 422 106.04 17.60 19.29
CA ARG A 422 106.59 17.10 20.56
C ARG A 422 107.51 15.90 20.33
N LYS A 423 107.10 14.93 19.50
CA LYS A 423 107.90 13.74 19.18
C LYS A 423 109.23 14.11 18.50
N ARG A 424 109.26 15.13 17.64
CA ARG A 424 110.52 15.66 17.09
C ARG A 424 111.42 16.25 18.18
N PHE A 425 110.87 17.05 19.09
CA PHE A 425 111.64 17.57 20.23
C PHE A 425 112.13 16.45 21.17
N ASP A 426 111.35 15.40 21.40
CA ASP A 426 111.77 14.20 22.16
C ASP A 426 112.92 13.46 21.45
N GLU A 427 112.93 13.42 20.11
CA GLU A 427 114.01 12.86 19.27
C GLU A 427 115.24 13.78 19.18
N GLU A 428 115.06 15.09 19.30
CA GLU A 428 116.12 16.11 19.40
C GLU A 428 116.81 16.05 20.77
N LEU A 429 116.03 15.95 21.86
CA LEU A 429 116.53 15.74 23.23
C LEU A 429 117.32 14.43 23.35
N LYS A 430 116.89 13.36 22.67
CA LYS A 430 117.66 12.10 22.62
C LYS A 430 119.00 12.26 21.90
N ARG A 431 119.05 13.02 20.80
CA ARG A 431 120.32 13.38 20.13
C ARG A 431 121.25 14.14 21.07
N TYR A 432 120.75 15.18 21.74
CA TYR A 432 121.53 15.93 22.73
C TYR A 432 122.01 15.07 23.90
N ALA A 433 121.19 14.12 24.39
CA ALA A 433 121.60 13.18 25.43
C ALA A 433 122.75 12.29 24.95
N THR A 434 122.69 11.72 23.74
CA THR A 434 123.78 10.91 23.18
C THR A 434 125.05 11.73 22.89
N GLU A 435 124.91 12.95 22.37
CA GLU A 435 126.05 13.87 22.16
C GLU A 435 126.74 14.19 23.49
N ASN A 436 125.96 14.52 24.52
CA ASN A 436 126.50 14.85 25.84
C ASN A 436 127.22 13.67 26.50
N VAL A 437 126.73 12.42 26.33
CA VAL A 437 127.46 11.22 26.77
C VAL A 437 128.81 11.10 26.06
N THR A 438 128.87 11.21 24.73
CA THR A 438 130.16 11.14 24.01
C THR A 438 131.12 12.27 24.38
N ARG A 439 130.58 13.45 24.74
CA ARG A 439 131.36 14.60 25.23
C ARG A 439 131.92 14.37 26.64
N GLU A 440 131.17 13.66 27.48
CA GLU A 440 131.56 13.26 28.84
C GLU A 440 132.65 12.17 28.81
N GLU A 441 132.52 11.18 27.92
CA GLU A 441 133.54 10.14 27.66
C GLU A 441 134.87 10.76 27.21
N ILE A 442 134.81 11.76 26.30
CA ILE A 442 135.99 12.54 25.89
C ILE A 442 136.58 13.33 27.07
N ARG A 443 135.77 13.88 27.99
CA ARG A 443 136.28 14.60 29.16
C ARG A 443 137.02 13.66 30.12
N HIS A 444 136.46 12.50 30.45
CA HIS A 444 137.15 11.51 31.28
C HIS A 444 138.44 11.00 30.62
N SER A 445 138.45 10.77 29.30
CA SER A 445 139.68 10.39 28.58
C SER A 445 140.78 11.46 28.67
N LEU A 446 140.42 12.76 28.75
CA LEU A 446 141.37 13.85 28.96
C LEU A 446 141.80 13.97 30.43
N GLU A 447 140.89 13.76 31.39
CA GLU A 447 141.20 13.77 32.82
C GLU A 447 142.18 12.65 33.22
N ASP A 448 142.06 11.47 32.62
CA ASP A 448 143.02 10.37 32.82
C ASP A 448 144.38 10.61 32.17
N GLU A 449 144.41 11.24 30.98
CA GLU A 449 145.66 11.64 30.34
C GLU A 449 146.39 12.71 31.16
N VAL A 450 145.67 13.67 31.73
CA VAL A 450 146.22 14.65 32.68
C VAL A 450 146.75 13.96 33.94
N ARG A 451 146.01 13.02 34.55
CA ARG A 451 146.51 12.22 35.70
C ARG A 451 147.81 11.47 35.37
N ARG A 452 147.89 10.89 34.16
CA ARG A 452 149.06 10.17 33.67
C ARG A 452 150.27 11.10 33.55
N LEU A 453 150.11 12.25 32.92
CA LEU A 453 151.15 13.27 32.76
C LEU A 453 151.62 13.83 34.10
N THR A 454 150.71 14.16 35.04
CA THR A 454 151.07 14.64 36.39
C THR A 454 151.96 13.64 37.13
N LYS A 455 151.67 12.34 37.02
CA LYS A 455 152.50 11.29 37.65
C LYS A 455 153.90 11.22 37.02
N THR A 456 154.00 11.31 35.70
CA THR A 456 155.31 11.29 35.01
C THR A 456 156.16 12.52 35.34
N VAL A 457 155.56 13.73 35.38
CA VAL A 457 156.26 14.96 35.77
C VAL A 457 156.83 14.83 37.19
N GLY A 458 156.03 14.38 38.16
CA GLY A 458 156.47 14.19 39.54
C GLY A 458 157.60 13.17 39.71
N GLN A 459 157.74 12.20 38.81
CA GLN A 459 158.90 11.29 38.79
C GLN A 459 160.15 12.00 38.23
N THR A 460 160.03 12.74 37.13
CA THR A 460 161.16 13.49 36.55
C THR A 460 161.68 14.62 37.45
N GLU A 461 160.83 15.24 38.28
CA GLU A 461 161.27 16.23 39.28
C GLU A 461 162.03 15.59 40.46
N GLY A 462 161.82 14.29 40.73
CA GLY A 462 162.60 13.53 41.69
C GLY A 462 164.02 13.26 41.19
N GLU A 463 164.14 12.66 40.00
CA GLU A 463 165.43 12.35 39.36
C GLU A 463 166.28 13.61 39.12
N LYS A 464 165.64 14.74 38.79
CA LYS A 464 166.33 16.03 38.68
C LYS A 464 166.99 16.43 40.01
N ARG A 465 166.24 16.38 41.11
CA ARG A 465 166.70 16.83 42.45
C ARG A 465 167.84 15.97 42.98
N GLU A 466 167.78 14.65 42.73
CA GLU A 466 168.85 13.71 43.10
C GLU A 466 170.16 13.99 42.32
N LYS A 467 170.06 14.41 41.05
CA LYS A 467 171.21 14.84 40.25
C LYS A 467 171.75 16.21 40.65
N GLU A 468 170.92 17.18 40.99
CA GLU A 468 171.35 18.47 41.53
C GLU A 468 172.15 18.28 42.85
N GLU A 469 171.72 17.34 43.70
CA GLU A 469 172.45 16.97 44.92
C GLU A 469 173.74 16.17 44.63
N GLN A 470 173.82 15.42 43.52
CA GLN A 470 175.09 14.84 43.05
C GLN A 470 176.09 15.89 42.56
N VAL A 471 175.63 16.95 41.88
CA VAL A 471 176.50 18.06 41.42
C VAL A 471 177.15 18.77 42.61
N ALA A 472 176.36 19.13 43.64
CA ALA A 472 176.89 19.78 44.85
C ALA A 472 177.95 18.92 45.59
N ARG A 473 177.84 17.59 45.53
CA ARG A 473 178.86 16.66 46.07
C ARG A 473 180.13 16.60 45.21
N CYS A 474 180.04 16.85 43.91
CA CYS A 474 181.21 16.96 43.03
C CYS A 474 181.93 18.30 43.19
N GLU A 475 181.18 19.41 43.33
CA GLU A 475 181.75 20.76 43.54
C GLU A 475 182.61 20.81 44.81
N ALA A 476 182.08 20.36 45.94
CA ALA A 476 182.83 20.29 47.21
C ALA A 476 184.07 19.35 47.16
N TYR A 477 184.10 18.39 46.24
CA TYR A 477 185.28 17.53 46.01
C TYR A 477 186.35 18.23 45.14
N ILE A 478 185.93 19.05 44.18
CA ILE A 478 186.82 19.85 43.33
C ILE A 478 187.54 20.91 44.17
N ASP A 479 186.82 21.68 44.99
CA ASP A 479 187.41 22.70 45.89
C ASP A 479 188.47 22.09 46.82
N GLY A 480 188.17 20.92 47.39
CA GLY A 480 189.09 20.15 48.25
C GLY A 480 190.30 19.54 47.52
N MET A 481 190.25 19.44 46.19
CA MET A 481 191.37 19.07 45.33
C MET A 481 192.20 20.28 44.89
N GLU A 482 191.57 21.41 44.56
CA GLU A 482 192.29 22.65 44.20
C GLU A 482 193.13 23.19 45.36
N SER A 483 192.60 23.16 46.59
CA SER A 483 193.35 23.55 47.80
C SER A 483 194.63 22.70 47.98
N LYS A 484 194.57 21.40 47.68
CA LYS A 484 195.76 20.51 47.71
C LYS A 484 196.72 20.77 46.55
N LEU A 485 196.20 21.09 45.36
CA LEU A 485 197.01 21.42 44.20
C LEU A 485 197.87 22.68 44.45
N GLN A 486 197.29 23.73 45.04
CA GLN A 486 198.01 24.95 45.40
C GLN A 486 199.10 24.69 46.46
N ALA A 487 198.83 23.84 47.45
CA ALA A 487 199.84 23.43 48.43
C ALA A 487 201.02 22.68 47.79
N CYS A 488 200.74 21.79 46.83
CA CYS A 488 201.78 21.10 46.06
C CYS A 488 202.59 22.05 45.16
N GLN A 489 201.96 23.05 44.53
CA GLN A 489 202.65 24.05 43.71
C GLN A 489 203.66 24.87 44.53
N HIS A 490 203.30 25.27 45.76
CA HIS A 490 204.22 25.96 46.68
C HIS A 490 205.44 25.09 47.08
N TYR A 491 205.21 23.79 47.27
CA TYR A 491 206.28 22.83 47.57
C TYR A 491 207.22 22.62 46.37
N ILE A 492 206.66 22.52 45.15
CA ILE A 492 207.42 22.35 43.91
C ILE A 492 208.36 23.55 43.67
N HIS A 493 207.89 24.79 43.79
CA HIS A 493 208.77 25.97 43.66
C HIS A 493 209.91 26.01 44.68
N THR A 494 209.71 25.44 45.87
CA THR A 494 210.77 25.34 46.89
C THR A 494 211.82 24.29 46.50
N LEU A 495 211.40 23.19 45.87
CA LEU A 495 212.28 22.14 45.34
C LEU A 495 213.04 22.57 44.07
N GLU A 496 212.38 23.28 43.16
CA GLU A 496 212.99 23.78 41.90
C GLU A 496 214.16 24.73 42.20
N ALA A 497 214.02 25.62 43.19
CA ALA A 497 215.10 26.49 43.64
C ALA A 497 216.32 25.71 44.16
N SER A 498 216.10 24.61 44.89
CA SER A 498 217.17 23.74 45.40
C SER A 498 217.84 22.90 44.31
N LEU A 499 217.08 22.45 43.31
CA LEU A 499 217.62 21.66 42.19
C LEU A 499 218.53 22.52 41.28
N GLN A 500 218.17 23.79 41.07
CA GLN A 500 218.94 24.75 40.29
C GLN A 500 220.37 24.96 40.86
N GLU A 501 220.50 24.93 42.19
CA GLU A 501 221.78 25.06 42.90
C GLU A 501 222.69 23.86 42.64
N GLU A 502 222.20 22.63 42.82
CA GLU A 502 223.03 21.41 42.67
C GLU A 502 223.31 21.06 41.19
N MET A 503 222.40 21.39 40.26
CA MET A 503 222.67 21.31 38.81
C MET A 503 223.89 22.16 38.41
N SER A 504 224.08 23.31 39.05
CA SER A 504 225.20 24.22 38.77
C SER A 504 226.56 23.64 39.23
N ARG A 505 226.54 22.64 40.12
CA ARG A 505 227.74 22.08 40.78
C ARG A 505 228.32 20.84 40.08
N HIS A 506 227.47 20.06 39.41
CA HIS A 506 227.89 18.81 38.74
C HIS A 506 228.24 18.96 37.25
N ALA A 507 228.00 20.14 36.65
CA ALA A 507 228.30 20.42 35.24
C ALA A 507 229.72 19.99 34.76
N PRO A 508 230.81 20.15 35.54
CA PRO A 508 232.16 19.73 35.12
C PRO A 508 232.32 18.26 34.75
N LEU A 509 231.49 17.36 35.31
CA LEU A 509 231.51 15.92 35.01
C LEU A 509 230.91 15.60 33.63
N TYR A 510 230.09 16.49 33.08
CA TYR A 510 229.41 16.33 31.78
C TYR A 510 230.03 17.20 30.69
N GLY A 511 231.24 17.71 30.91
CA GLY A 511 232.00 18.50 29.93
C GLY A 511 231.62 19.99 29.86
N ALA A 512 230.77 20.49 30.77
CA ALA A 512 230.40 21.90 30.84
C ALA A 512 231.14 22.61 31.98
N GLY A 513 231.78 23.75 31.71
CA GLY A 513 232.57 24.49 32.70
C GLY A 513 234.03 24.02 32.84
N LEU A 514 234.53 23.21 31.89
CA LEU A 514 235.94 22.77 31.85
C LEU A 514 236.93 23.94 31.83
N GLU A 515 236.53 25.09 31.29
CA GLU A 515 237.27 26.37 31.27
C GLU A 515 237.76 26.84 32.66
N THR A 516 237.11 26.37 33.73
CA THR A 516 237.39 26.77 35.13
C THR A 516 238.14 25.71 35.95
N LEU A 517 238.55 24.59 35.34
CA LEU A 517 239.31 23.53 36.01
C LEU A 517 240.83 23.73 35.82
N SER A 518 241.62 23.34 36.82
CA SER A 518 243.08 23.30 36.67
C SER A 518 243.53 22.08 35.86
N MET A 519 244.71 22.17 35.25
CA MET A 519 245.29 21.10 34.42
C MET A 519 245.38 19.74 35.17
N LYS A 520 245.55 19.78 36.50
CA LYS A 520 245.68 18.61 37.37
C LYS A 520 244.33 17.92 37.67
N GLU A 521 243.25 18.67 37.59
CA GLU A 521 241.88 18.15 37.67
C GLU A 521 241.46 17.56 36.31
N LEU A 522 241.85 18.21 35.21
CA LEU A 522 241.62 17.71 33.85
C LEU A 522 242.33 16.38 33.58
N GLU A 523 243.59 16.22 34.03
CA GLU A 523 244.31 14.92 34.06
C GLU A 523 243.58 13.82 34.87
N THR A 524 242.75 14.21 35.82
CA THR A 524 242.03 13.28 36.70
C THR A 524 240.68 12.87 36.10
N ILE A 525 239.95 13.79 35.45
CA ILE A 525 238.77 13.46 34.62
C ILE A 525 239.17 12.62 33.39
N SER A 526 240.35 12.89 32.81
CA SER A 526 240.92 12.12 31.69
C SER A 526 241.24 10.67 32.11
N ARG A 527 241.83 10.46 33.30
CA ARG A 527 242.08 9.12 33.88
C ARG A 527 240.81 8.28 34.05
N ILE A 528 239.67 8.91 34.33
CA ILE A 528 238.40 8.20 34.56
C ILE A 528 237.79 7.72 33.24
N HIS A 529 237.81 8.57 32.19
CA HIS A 529 237.18 8.24 30.91
C HIS A 529 237.89 7.13 30.12
N GLU A 530 239.23 7.07 30.13
CA GLU A 530 239.95 6.06 29.33
C GLU A 530 239.86 4.63 29.92
N GLU A 531 239.73 4.51 31.25
CA GLU A 531 239.54 3.22 31.92
C GLU A 531 238.15 2.63 31.65
N GLY A 532 237.12 3.47 31.56
CA GLY A 532 235.75 3.05 31.24
C GLY A 532 235.59 2.48 29.82
N LEU A 533 236.33 3.01 28.84
CA LEU A 533 236.28 2.54 27.45
C LEU A 533 236.97 1.19 27.24
N ARG A 534 238.00 0.86 28.01
CA ARG A 534 238.78 -0.39 27.84
C ARG A 534 238.06 -1.64 28.31
N GLN A 535 237.10 -1.55 29.24
CA GLN A 535 236.44 -2.72 29.83
C GLN A 535 235.31 -3.33 28.97
N ILE A 536 234.63 -2.54 28.12
CA ILE A 536 233.42 -2.98 27.40
C ILE A 536 233.72 -3.96 26.24
N HIS A 537 234.94 -3.97 25.69
CA HIS A 537 235.31 -4.81 24.55
C HIS A 537 235.69 -6.27 24.90
N ALA A 538 235.87 -6.61 26.19
CA ALA A 538 236.51 -7.87 26.60
C ALA A 538 235.57 -9.09 26.77
N LEU A 539 234.28 -8.98 26.40
CA LEU A 539 233.27 -10.03 26.68
C LEU A 539 232.30 -10.26 25.50
N LYS A 540 232.87 -10.46 24.29
CA LYS A 540 232.11 -10.96 23.12
C LYS A 540 232.90 -11.83 22.14
N GLN A 541 234.24 -11.79 22.18
CA GLN A 541 235.02 -13.04 22.15
C GLN A 541 235.28 -13.47 23.60
N ARG A 542 235.34 -14.79 23.82
CA ARG A 542 235.55 -15.48 25.11
C ARG A 542 234.45 -15.27 26.18
N ASN A 543 233.92 -16.39 26.67
CA ASN A 543 233.08 -16.58 27.87
C ASN A 543 231.74 -15.80 27.92
N GLY A 544 230.68 -16.29 28.56
CA GLY A 544 230.46 -17.61 29.20
C GLY A 544 230.42 -17.57 30.73
N SER A 545 229.58 -18.45 31.30
CA SER A 545 229.32 -18.60 32.74
C SER A 545 228.55 -17.46 33.44
N PRO A 546 228.05 -17.69 34.67
CA PRO A 546 226.97 -16.89 35.26
C PRO A 546 227.40 -16.07 36.49
N ALA A 547 226.40 -15.48 37.15
CA ALA A 547 226.49 -14.65 38.36
C ALA A 547 227.20 -13.30 38.15
N ALA A 548 226.86 -12.24 38.89
CA ALA A 548 225.84 -12.09 39.93
C ALA A 548 224.63 -11.26 39.37
N SER A 549 223.54 -10.90 40.07
CA SER A 549 223.38 -10.52 41.48
C SER A 549 224.32 -9.37 41.89
N PRO A 550 224.15 -8.73 43.07
CA PRO A 550 223.02 -8.76 44.01
C PRO A 550 222.58 -7.31 44.36
N LEU A 551 221.99 -7.10 45.55
CA LEU A 551 222.12 -5.95 46.47
C LEU A 551 222.27 -4.52 45.86
N VAL A 552 221.51 -3.52 46.30
CA VAL A 552 221.22 -3.09 47.69
C VAL A 552 219.77 -2.57 47.72
N SER A 553 218.86 -2.89 48.66
CA SER A 553 218.94 -2.98 50.13
C SER A 553 219.07 -1.58 50.79
N PRO A 554 219.16 -1.43 52.12
CA PRO A 554 218.02 -1.49 53.03
C PRO A 554 217.75 -0.17 53.78
N HIS A 555 216.73 -0.17 54.66
CA HIS A 555 216.49 0.82 55.74
C HIS A 555 215.97 2.22 55.29
N THR A 556 215.27 3.03 56.09
CA THR A 556 214.47 2.82 57.33
C THR A 556 213.54 4.02 57.56
N LEU A 557 212.24 3.77 57.82
CA LEU A 557 211.33 4.61 58.64
C LEU A 557 211.09 6.07 58.18
N PRO A 558 210.17 6.85 58.81
CA PRO A 558 209.00 6.49 59.62
C PRO A 558 207.65 7.04 59.06
N HIS A 559 206.54 6.64 59.70
CA HIS A 559 205.35 7.47 60.03
C HIS A 559 204.56 8.32 58.99
N ASN A 560 203.23 8.16 59.09
CA ASN A 560 202.18 9.22 59.11
C ASN A 560 201.74 9.89 57.78
N HIS A 561 200.46 10.29 57.60
CA HIS A 561 199.26 10.11 58.45
C HIS A 561 197.94 10.24 57.64
N GLY A 562 196.95 9.39 57.96
CA GLY A 562 195.50 9.71 57.93
C GLY A 562 194.79 9.83 56.56
N LEU A 563 193.46 9.83 56.47
CA LEU A 563 192.35 9.46 57.38
C LEU A 563 191.25 8.78 56.51
N TYR A 564 190.70 7.59 56.81
CA TYR A 564 189.70 7.22 57.85
C TYR A 564 188.31 7.86 57.71
N PRO A 565 187.17 7.17 58.02
CA PRO A 565 186.83 5.72 58.06
C PRO A 565 185.80 5.33 56.94
N ALA A 566 185.42 4.10 56.59
CA ALA A 566 185.47 2.74 57.18
C ALA A 566 184.24 2.27 58.01
N ALA A 567 183.30 1.55 57.39
CA ALA A 567 182.42 0.51 57.99
C ALA A 567 181.76 -0.37 56.90
N ALA A 568 181.49 -1.65 57.20
CA ALA A 568 180.93 -2.70 56.31
C ALA A 568 179.43 -3.00 56.68
N PRO A 569 178.74 -4.08 56.20
CA PRO A 569 179.05 -5.09 55.18
C PRO A 569 177.91 -5.34 54.13
N SER A 570 178.11 -6.29 53.19
CA SER A 570 177.14 -6.61 52.11
C SER A 570 176.45 -7.98 52.27
N ALA A 571 175.13 -8.10 52.00
CA ALA A 571 174.39 -9.37 51.84
C ALA A 571 172.97 -9.21 51.21
N MET A 572 172.42 -10.32 50.64
CA MET A 572 170.99 -10.57 50.27
C MET A 572 170.38 -9.74 49.09
N ALA A 573 169.33 -10.13 48.34
CA ALA A 573 168.54 -11.38 48.07
C ALA A 573 167.81 -11.18 46.68
N VAL A 574 167.40 -12.12 45.80
CA VAL A 574 166.76 -13.48 45.80
C VAL A 574 165.20 -13.48 45.82
N GLY A 575 164.52 -14.08 44.81
CA GLY A 575 163.06 -14.43 44.82
C GLY A 575 162.38 -14.77 43.45
N LEU A 576 161.44 -15.76 43.38
CA LEU A 576 160.62 -16.19 42.19
C LEU A 576 159.08 -16.51 42.51
N PRO A 577 158.33 -17.57 42.06
CA PRO A 577 156.95 -17.49 41.46
C PRO A 577 155.90 -18.51 42.09
N PRO A 578 154.92 -19.24 41.43
CA PRO A 578 154.15 -19.16 40.15
C PRO A 578 152.61 -19.59 40.11
N SER A 579 151.82 -19.12 39.12
CA SER A 579 150.80 -19.86 38.27
C SER A 579 149.42 -20.50 38.76
N LEU A 580 148.45 -20.70 37.79
CA LEU A 580 147.40 -21.79 37.59
C LEU A 580 145.82 -21.57 37.71
N VAL A 581 145.07 -21.69 36.57
CA VAL A 581 143.69 -22.30 36.17
C VAL A 581 142.41 -22.32 37.10
N PRO A 582 141.15 -22.86 36.80
CA PRO A 582 140.43 -23.46 35.58
C PRO A 582 138.86 -23.22 35.33
N ASN A 583 138.32 -23.67 34.15
CA ASN A 583 136.98 -24.32 33.76
C ASN A 583 135.50 -23.74 33.82
N GLY A 584 134.62 -24.13 32.83
CA GLY A 584 133.10 -24.10 32.78
C GLY A 584 132.46 -23.56 31.44
N VAL A 585 131.31 -23.95 30.78
CA VAL A 585 130.13 -24.91 30.83
C VAL A 585 128.77 -24.39 31.43
N GLY A 586 127.51 -24.57 30.90
CA GLY A 586 126.90 -25.09 29.62
C GLY A 586 125.33 -25.38 29.64
N ILE A 587 124.68 -25.76 28.49
CA ILE A 587 123.34 -26.49 28.27
C ILE A 587 121.98 -25.72 27.97
N HIS A 588 120.90 -26.44 27.57
CA HIS A 588 119.69 -26.09 26.72
C HIS A 588 118.26 -26.03 27.42
N SER A 589 117.18 -25.81 26.61
CA SER A 589 115.75 -26.33 26.72
C SER A 589 114.60 -25.32 27.04
N ASN A 590 113.30 -25.70 27.09
CA ASN A 590 112.30 -25.84 25.99
C ASN A 590 110.82 -25.94 26.51
N GLY A 591 109.80 -25.35 25.82
CA GLY A 591 108.42 -25.88 25.70
C GLY A 591 107.24 -25.52 26.68
N HIS A 592 106.09 -25.13 26.08
CA HIS A 592 104.66 -25.49 26.39
C HIS A 592 103.74 -24.86 27.51
N VAL A 593 102.50 -24.53 27.06
CA VAL A 593 101.13 -24.85 27.61
C VAL A 593 100.29 -23.87 28.51
N ASN A 594 99.10 -23.52 27.96
CA ASN A 594 97.73 -23.19 28.50
C ASN A 594 97.47 -22.23 29.70
N GLY A 595 96.28 -21.57 29.73
CA GLY A 595 95.84 -20.89 30.98
C GLY A 595 94.42 -20.30 31.25
N ALA A 596 93.51 -20.03 30.29
CA ALA A 596 92.05 -19.73 30.52
C ALA A 596 91.59 -18.49 31.38
N VAL A 597 90.27 -18.18 31.30
CA VAL A 597 89.44 -17.23 32.11
C VAL A 597 89.78 -15.72 31.99
N GLY A 598 88.84 -14.74 31.95
CA GLY A 598 87.36 -14.74 31.86
C GLY A 598 86.81 -13.28 31.79
N PRO A 599 85.55 -13.03 31.33
CA PRO A 599 85.13 -11.68 30.86
C PRO A 599 84.15 -10.93 31.79
N TRP A 600 84.20 -9.59 31.80
CA TRP A 600 83.22 -8.72 32.49
C TRP A 600 82.75 -7.52 31.63
N PHE A 601 81.43 -7.30 31.65
CA PHE A 601 80.65 -6.16 31.11
C PHE A 601 80.66 -4.96 32.12
N ASN A 602 80.11 -3.75 31.91
CA ASN A 602 79.42 -3.07 30.79
C ASN A 602 79.45 -1.53 30.94
N HIS A 603 78.86 -0.82 29.96
CA HIS A 603 78.23 0.54 30.03
C HIS A 603 79.03 1.70 30.66
N THR A 604 79.19 2.83 29.96
CA THR A 604 78.09 3.67 29.44
C THR A 604 78.36 4.18 28.04
#